data_AF-A0A421JVI3-F1
#
_entry.id   AF-A0A421JVI3-F1
#
_cell.length_a   1.000
_cell.length_b   1.000
_cell.length_c   1.000
_cell.angle_alpha   90.00
_cell.angle_beta   90.00
_cell.angle_gamma   90.00
#
_symmetry.space_group_name_H-M   'P 1'
#
loop_
_entity.id
_entity.type
_entity.pdbx_description
1 polymer ?
#
loop_
_entity_poly.entity_id
_entity_poly.type
_entity_poly.pdbx_seq_one_letter_code
_entity_poly.pdbx_strand_id
1 'polypeptide(L)'
;MTLTSERFDIEFLTVNQLAATFTKLQSSPNKTIHQHESTEIAIHCLGLMDKYQALHPYYRDMIAYLKYYGVDSIYDLSWAREVDAKSRETTEFGRERIHDVTSTTTDALDAKDCHELFDVVKRCIITLFIQRNYSDADYYLNNYATVVQFSTQPKSPEQSRENRYLEYLFLQYSINIFQTIWFEEGKSSIPENKLVTSNSFKPLDTIFKKVSTYYSKNESLFVGEKTYDELHFYWIIKILHLYLLFKQFKFIEFFDEFTSLFIEYESKGTNLTPLQFFNNDNGAILKSNLLLMFAIVSIFLKPNCSLSFMNEDALIDLYNENESSLEFTFYNKVLIPLSKRDLVEVQETLHSDSVFLDRLVGYLDINFPVSVTFSDSFVEYMRTIIDFKNFLVIMSVTKQIPRTRVIELLGYDLSNIELINKVSNNLIVLVSVLGKTGIQYLASSELFIRENKNNSAIDLQQDLEDLNNDVKGMTLSSIMTSILIEKFYN
;
A
#
# COMPACT_ATOMS: atom_id res chain seq x y z
N MET A 1 -3.34 -25.78 25.87
CA MET A 1 -4.57 -25.22 26.46
C MET A 1 -4.14 -24.01 27.27
N THR A 2 -4.48 -22.76 26.97
CA THR A 2 -5.70 -22.21 26.34
C THR A 2 -5.31 -21.10 25.36
N LEU A 3 -5.73 -21.22 24.09
CA LEU A 3 -5.87 -20.08 23.17
C LEU A 3 -7.08 -19.27 23.66
N THR A 4 -6.90 -18.53 24.74
CA THR A 4 -7.83 -17.48 25.17
C THR A 4 -7.35 -16.16 24.60
N SER A 5 -7.81 -15.87 23.40
CA SER A 5 -7.81 -14.54 22.80
C SER A 5 -8.94 -14.52 21.78
N GLU A 6 -10.17 -14.35 22.24
CA GLU A 6 -11.34 -13.95 21.46
C GLU A 6 -11.18 -12.52 20.89
N ARG A 7 -9.95 -12.12 20.54
CA ARG A 7 -9.55 -10.74 20.23
C ARG A 7 -9.32 -10.59 18.74
N PHE A 8 -9.77 -9.49 18.16
CA PHE A 8 -9.39 -9.04 16.82
C PHE A 8 -7.87 -9.19 16.59
N ASP A 9 -7.49 -9.93 15.54
CA ASP A 9 -6.09 -10.22 15.20
C ASP A 9 -5.90 -10.20 13.68
N ILE A 10 -4.95 -9.38 13.22
CA ILE A 10 -4.62 -9.16 11.81
C ILE A 10 -3.12 -9.29 11.52
N GLU A 11 -2.29 -9.65 12.50
CA GLU A 11 -0.83 -9.68 12.30
C GLU A 11 -0.41 -10.72 11.25
N PHE A 12 -1.25 -11.73 10.97
CA PHE A 12 -1.00 -12.68 9.88
C PHE A 12 -0.87 -12.00 8.50
N LEU A 13 -1.49 -10.83 8.30
CA LEU A 13 -1.36 -10.04 7.07
C LEU A 13 0.07 -9.52 6.84
N THR A 14 0.84 -9.32 7.92
CA THR A 14 2.18 -8.74 7.85
C THR A 14 3.23 -9.74 7.40
N VAL A 15 3.02 -11.04 7.60
CA VAL A 15 4.01 -12.10 7.34
C VAL A 15 4.53 -12.06 5.90
N ASN A 16 3.62 -11.99 4.93
CA ASN A 16 3.98 -11.94 3.50
C ASN A 16 4.70 -10.63 3.13
N GLN A 17 4.33 -9.51 3.75
CA GLN A 17 4.98 -8.21 3.53
C GLN A 17 6.39 -8.19 4.12
N LEU A 18 6.55 -8.62 5.38
CA LEU A 18 7.86 -8.76 6.04
C LEU A 18 8.79 -9.66 5.24
N ALA A 19 8.28 -10.78 4.73
CA ALA A 19 9.07 -11.67 3.89
C ALA A 19 9.50 -11.02 2.57
N ALA A 20 8.62 -10.24 1.92
CA ALA A 20 8.98 -9.50 0.72
C ALA A 20 10.03 -8.41 1.01
N THR A 21 9.85 -7.64 2.09
CA THR A 21 10.80 -6.60 2.51
C THR A 21 12.16 -7.20 2.85
N PHE A 22 12.19 -8.30 3.61
CA PHE A 22 13.42 -9.05 3.88
C PHE A 22 14.16 -9.43 2.59
N THR A 23 13.45 -10.07 1.64
CA THR A 23 14.05 -10.49 0.37
C THR A 23 14.60 -9.30 -0.42
N LYS A 24 13.86 -8.18 -0.48
CA LYS A 24 14.30 -6.96 -1.18
C LYS A 24 15.55 -6.36 -0.54
N LEU A 25 15.57 -6.19 0.79
CA LEU A 25 16.73 -5.66 1.50
C LEU A 25 17.95 -6.58 1.35
N GLN A 26 17.77 -7.91 1.35
CA GLN A 26 18.85 -8.86 1.13
C GLN A 26 19.40 -8.86 -0.31
N SER A 27 18.56 -8.50 -1.28
CA SER A 27 18.96 -8.32 -2.67
C SER A 27 19.58 -6.95 -2.99
N SER A 28 19.51 -5.99 -2.04
CA SER A 28 19.99 -4.62 -2.25
C SER A 28 21.53 -4.53 -2.28
N PRO A 29 22.09 -3.50 -2.96
CA PRO A 29 23.52 -3.22 -2.94
C PRO A 29 24.06 -2.99 -1.52
N ASN A 30 23.27 -2.37 -0.65
CA ASN A 30 23.65 -2.00 0.71
C ASN A 30 23.22 -3.03 1.79
N LYS A 31 22.99 -4.29 1.42
CA LYS A 31 22.49 -5.34 2.33
C LYS A 31 23.24 -5.49 3.67
N THR A 32 24.52 -5.14 3.73
CA THR A 32 25.32 -5.16 4.97
C THR A 32 24.97 -4.02 5.92
N ILE A 33 24.63 -2.84 5.39
CA ILE A 33 24.14 -1.70 6.18
C ILE A 33 22.77 -2.03 6.77
N HIS A 34 21.93 -2.72 6.01
CA HIS A 34 20.59 -3.18 6.44
C HIS A 34 20.61 -4.44 7.31
N GLN A 35 21.77 -4.89 7.83
CA GLN A 35 21.87 -6.15 8.57
C GLN A 35 20.98 -6.16 9.83
N HIS A 36 21.03 -5.09 10.63
CA HIS A 36 20.26 -5.02 11.87
C HIS A 36 18.75 -5.08 11.59
N GLU A 37 18.26 -4.22 10.69
CA GLU A 37 16.85 -4.19 10.27
C GLU A 37 16.40 -5.53 9.66
N SER A 38 17.22 -6.14 8.80
CA SER A 38 16.91 -7.46 8.22
C SER A 38 16.86 -8.57 9.27
N THR A 39 17.68 -8.48 10.33
CA THR A 39 17.65 -9.41 11.45
C THR A 39 16.36 -9.28 12.24
N GLU A 40 15.93 -8.06 12.55
CA GLU A 40 14.66 -7.81 13.25
C GLU A 40 13.46 -8.28 12.44
N ILE A 41 13.43 -7.98 11.13
CA ILE A 41 12.38 -8.46 10.23
C ILE A 41 12.33 -10.00 10.19
N ALA A 42 13.49 -10.66 10.09
CA ALA A 42 13.55 -12.12 10.05
C ALA A 42 13.05 -12.75 11.36
N ILE A 43 13.49 -12.24 12.52
CA ILE A 43 13.02 -12.72 13.84
C ILE A 43 11.52 -12.48 14.00
N HIS A 44 11.03 -11.29 13.66
CA HIS A 44 9.62 -10.96 13.75
C HIS A 44 8.78 -11.87 12.86
N CYS A 45 9.19 -12.05 11.59
CA CYS A 45 8.46 -12.87 10.63
C CYS A 45 8.41 -14.35 11.08
N LEU A 46 9.52 -14.91 11.57
CA LEU A 46 9.56 -16.27 12.13
C LEU A 46 8.73 -16.39 13.42
N GLY A 47 8.73 -15.36 14.27
CA GLY A 47 7.88 -15.30 15.46
C GLY A 47 6.39 -15.30 15.15
N LEU A 48 5.97 -14.62 14.09
CA LEU A 48 4.58 -14.69 13.61
C LEU A 48 4.25 -16.06 13.01
N MET A 49 5.17 -16.65 12.25
CA MET A 49 4.99 -18.04 11.76
C MET A 49 4.83 -19.03 12.91
N ASP A 50 5.55 -18.84 14.02
CA ASP A 50 5.37 -19.62 15.23
C ASP A 50 4.02 -19.31 15.89
N LYS A 51 3.65 -18.04 16.09
CA LYS A 51 2.35 -17.65 16.68
C LYS A 51 1.17 -18.32 15.95
N TYR A 52 1.18 -18.30 14.63
CA TYR A 52 0.11 -18.86 13.80
C TYR A 52 0.31 -20.33 13.43
N GLN A 53 1.43 -20.93 13.82
CA GLN A 53 1.83 -22.30 13.50
C GLN A 53 1.72 -22.60 11.98
N ALA A 54 2.24 -21.67 11.17
CA ALA A 54 2.21 -21.75 9.70
C ALA A 54 3.52 -21.25 9.11
N LEU A 55 4.11 -22.02 8.18
CA LEU A 55 5.37 -21.65 7.53
C LEU A 55 5.15 -20.91 6.20
N HIS A 56 5.70 -19.71 6.10
CA HIS A 56 5.82 -18.99 4.83
C HIS A 56 6.96 -19.59 3.97
N PRO A 57 6.87 -19.65 2.63
CA PRO A 57 7.87 -20.30 1.77
C PRO A 57 9.35 -19.87 1.98
N TYR A 58 9.59 -18.64 2.45
CA TYR A 58 10.93 -18.07 2.68
C TYR A 58 11.53 -18.35 4.07
N TYR A 59 10.86 -19.15 4.91
CA TYR A 59 11.35 -19.42 6.28
C TYR A 59 12.80 -19.95 6.30
N ARG A 60 13.20 -20.75 5.30
CA ARG A 60 14.56 -21.33 5.22
C ARG A 60 15.62 -20.26 5.02
N ASP A 61 15.34 -19.27 4.19
CA ASP A 61 16.28 -18.18 3.91
C ASP A 61 16.47 -17.30 5.14
N MET A 62 15.38 -17.04 5.88
CA MET A 62 15.45 -16.31 7.15
C MET A 62 16.27 -17.06 8.21
N ILE A 63 16.03 -18.36 8.38
CA ILE A 63 16.81 -19.20 9.31
C ILE A 63 18.29 -19.23 8.89
N ALA A 64 18.58 -19.44 7.61
CA ALA A 64 19.94 -19.47 7.09
C ALA A 64 20.65 -18.12 7.30
N TYR A 65 19.94 -17.01 7.09
CA TYR A 65 20.42 -15.67 7.34
C TYR A 65 20.80 -15.44 8.82
N LEU A 66 19.89 -15.75 9.75
CA LEU A 66 20.16 -15.61 11.19
C LEU A 66 21.37 -16.43 11.62
N LYS A 67 21.48 -17.68 11.12
CA LYS A 67 22.63 -18.54 11.39
C LYS A 67 23.94 -17.99 10.82
N TYR A 68 23.91 -17.45 9.60
CA TYR A 68 25.10 -16.87 8.96
C TYR A 68 25.67 -15.68 9.77
N TYR A 69 24.79 -14.84 10.31
CA TYR A 69 25.19 -13.70 11.15
C TYR A 69 25.39 -14.06 12.64
N GLY A 70 25.30 -15.34 13.00
CA GLY A 70 25.54 -15.81 14.37
C GLY A 70 24.52 -15.31 15.39
N VAL A 71 23.29 -15.01 14.94
CA VAL A 71 22.19 -14.59 15.82
C VAL A 71 21.68 -15.81 16.58
N ASP A 72 21.69 -15.74 17.91
CA ASP A 72 21.11 -16.78 18.76
C ASP A 72 19.58 -16.74 18.64
N SER A 73 19.01 -17.75 18.00
CA SER A 73 17.58 -17.82 17.70
C SER A 73 17.08 -19.24 17.94
N ILE A 74 15.87 -19.34 18.50
CA ILE A 74 15.17 -20.61 18.71
C ILE A 74 14.66 -21.23 17.40
N TYR A 75 14.68 -20.48 16.30
CA TYR A 75 14.13 -20.91 15.02
C TYR A 75 15.18 -21.69 14.22
N ASP A 76 14.93 -22.99 14.03
CA ASP A 76 15.78 -23.87 13.24
C ASP A 76 14.94 -24.86 12.38
N LEU A 77 15.63 -25.80 11.73
CA LEU A 77 14.96 -26.80 10.89
C LEU A 77 14.15 -27.82 11.70
N SER A 78 14.39 -27.97 13.00
CA SER A 78 13.60 -28.83 13.88
C SER A 78 12.28 -28.17 14.23
N TRP A 79 12.32 -26.90 14.66
CA TRP A 79 11.15 -26.04 14.84
C TRP A 79 10.28 -26.01 13.59
N ALA A 80 10.88 -25.80 12.41
CA ALA A 80 10.14 -25.76 11.16
C ALA A 80 9.38 -27.07 10.88
N ARG A 81 9.95 -28.24 11.22
CA ARG A 81 9.23 -29.52 11.04
C ARG A 81 8.03 -29.65 11.98
N GLU A 82 8.15 -29.15 13.21
CA GLU A 82 7.03 -29.16 14.17
C GLU A 82 5.90 -28.25 13.71
N VAL A 83 6.22 -27.04 13.24
CA VAL A 83 5.24 -26.10 12.69
C VAL A 83 4.57 -26.68 11.44
N ASP A 84 5.35 -27.26 10.52
CA ASP A 84 4.81 -27.91 9.32
C ASP A 84 3.84 -29.05 9.65
N ALA A 85 4.16 -29.88 10.66
CA ALA A 85 3.27 -30.95 11.12
C ALA A 85 1.95 -30.40 11.67
N LYS A 86 1.99 -29.37 12.53
CA LYS A 86 0.77 -28.74 13.09
C LYS A 86 -0.06 -28.03 12.03
N SER A 87 0.58 -27.40 11.05
CA SER A 87 -0.13 -26.75 9.94
C SER A 87 -0.91 -27.76 9.09
N ARG A 88 -0.35 -28.95 8.87
CA ARG A 88 -1.03 -30.07 8.19
C ARG A 88 -2.19 -30.60 9.02
N GLU A 89 -1.96 -30.88 10.30
CA GLU A 89 -3.04 -31.31 11.22
C GLU A 89 -4.21 -30.32 11.22
N THR A 90 -3.93 -29.01 11.28
CA THR A 90 -4.95 -27.95 11.29
C THR A 90 -5.77 -27.95 9.99
N THR A 91 -5.12 -28.06 8.84
CA THR A 91 -5.78 -28.04 7.54
C THR A 91 -6.53 -29.34 7.24
N GLU A 92 -6.00 -30.49 7.63
CA GLU A 92 -6.67 -31.79 7.55
C GLU A 92 -7.92 -31.83 8.44
N PHE A 93 -7.80 -31.44 9.72
CA PHE A 93 -8.94 -31.36 10.63
C PHE A 93 -10.05 -30.44 10.10
N GLY A 94 -9.68 -29.24 9.62
CA GLY A 94 -10.66 -28.31 9.07
C GLY A 94 -11.33 -28.84 7.79
N ARG A 95 -10.61 -29.59 6.96
CA ARG A 95 -11.16 -30.23 5.76
C ARG A 95 -12.21 -31.27 6.12
N GLU A 96 -11.89 -32.16 7.05
CA GLU A 96 -12.81 -33.17 7.55
C GLU A 96 -14.06 -32.52 8.13
N ARG A 97 -13.88 -31.49 8.97
CA ARG A 97 -15.01 -30.80 9.61
C ARG A 97 -15.96 -30.13 8.60
N ILE A 98 -15.43 -29.44 7.59
CA ILE A 98 -16.25 -28.84 6.51
C ILE A 98 -16.96 -29.93 5.70
N HIS A 99 -16.25 -31.00 5.36
CA HIS A 99 -16.83 -32.10 4.59
C HIS A 99 -17.97 -32.77 5.35
N ASP A 100 -17.80 -33.06 6.64
CA ASP A 100 -18.83 -33.64 7.48
C ASP A 100 -20.07 -32.74 7.50
N VAL A 101 -19.88 -31.45 7.78
CA VAL A 101 -20.99 -30.49 7.87
C VAL A 101 -21.73 -30.32 6.54
N THR A 102 -21.01 -30.21 5.42
CA THR A 102 -21.60 -30.03 4.08
C THR A 102 -22.26 -31.32 3.55
N SER A 103 -21.82 -32.49 3.99
CA SER A 103 -22.40 -33.78 3.56
C SER A 103 -23.60 -34.22 4.41
N THR A 104 -23.67 -33.82 5.68
CA THR A 104 -24.76 -34.22 6.59
C THR A 104 -25.91 -33.21 6.67
N THR A 105 -25.66 -31.95 6.33
CA THR A 105 -26.60 -30.86 6.58
C THR A 105 -27.16 -30.33 5.27
N THR A 106 -28.47 -30.49 5.05
CA THR A 106 -29.18 -29.91 3.89
C THR A 106 -29.76 -28.53 4.20
N ASP A 107 -29.93 -28.20 5.48
CA ASP A 107 -30.42 -26.90 5.96
C ASP A 107 -29.26 -26.04 6.50
N ALA A 108 -29.52 -24.75 6.74
CA ALA A 108 -28.53 -23.89 7.39
C ALA A 108 -28.24 -24.38 8.82
N LEU A 109 -26.97 -24.33 9.22
CA LEU A 109 -26.54 -24.68 10.57
C LEU A 109 -27.17 -23.76 11.61
N ASP A 110 -27.29 -24.25 12.84
CA ASP A 110 -27.64 -23.39 13.95
C ASP A 110 -26.52 -22.37 14.24
N ALA A 111 -26.86 -21.31 14.98
CA ALA A 111 -25.92 -20.21 15.23
C ALA A 111 -24.66 -20.67 15.97
N LYS A 112 -24.76 -21.66 16.87
CA LYS A 112 -23.62 -22.11 17.68
C LYS A 112 -22.65 -22.92 16.83
N ASP A 113 -23.17 -23.86 16.05
CA ASP A 113 -22.39 -24.69 15.13
C ASP A 113 -21.73 -23.84 14.03
N CYS A 114 -22.40 -22.77 13.57
CA CYS A 114 -21.79 -21.78 12.65
C CYS A 114 -20.55 -21.12 13.26
N HIS A 115 -20.63 -20.67 14.52
CA HIS A 115 -19.50 -20.02 15.19
C HIS A 115 -18.32 -20.96 15.35
N GLU A 116 -18.57 -22.18 15.84
CA GLU A 116 -17.52 -23.19 16.03
C GLU A 116 -16.87 -23.57 14.70
N LEU A 117 -17.67 -23.75 13.64
CA LEU A 117 -17.16 -24.02 12.30
C LEU A 117 -16.32 -22.85 11.77
N PHE A 118 -16.78 -21.62 11.96
CA PHE A 118 -16.08 -20.45 11.45
C PHE A 118 -14.70 -20.26 12.11
N ASP A 119 -14.57 -20.56 13.41
CA ASP A 119 -13.27 -20.52 14.09
C ASP A 119 -12.27 -21.54 13.52
N VAL A 120 -12.75 -22.73 13.14
CA VAL A 120 -11.93 -23.74 12.46
C VAL A 120 -11.54 -23.24 11.07
N VAL A 121 -12.51 -22.77 10.28
CA VAL A 121 -12.29 -22.20 8.93
C VAL A 121 -11.28 -21.07 8.96
N LYS A 122 -11.43 -20.12 9.89
CA LYS A 122 -10.53 -18.98 10.07
C LYS A 122 -9.09 -19.42 10.31
N ARG A 123 -8.86 -20.43 11.17
CA ARG A 123 -7.52 -20.97 11.42
C ARG A 123 -6.91 -21.61 10.18
N CYS A 124 -7.68 -22.37 9.42
CA CYS A 124 -7.23 -22.93 8.14
C CYS A 124 -6.87 -21.81 7.15
N ILE A 125 -7.72 -20.80 7.01
CA ILE A 125 -7.49 -19.65 6.13
C ILE A 125 -6.19 -18.93 6.50
N ILE A 126 -5.98 -18.58 7.77
CA ILE A 126 -4.76 -17.90 8.23
C ILE A 126 -3.51 -18.74 7.91
N THR A 127 -3.58 -20.05 8.15
CA THR A 127 -2.48 -20.99 7.85
C THR A 127 -2.14 -20.98 6.35
N LEU A 128 -3.16 -21.16 5.50
CA LEU A 128 -3.01 -21.20 4.05
C LEU A 128 -2.57 -19.85 3.47
N PHE A 129 -3.04 -18.75 4.07
CA PHE A 129 -2.67 -17.39 3.71
C PHE A 129 -1.17 -17.11 3.94
N ILE A 130 -0.64 -17.51 5.10
CA ILE A 130 0.80 -17.41 5.39
C ILE A 130 1.61 -18.30 4.44
N GLN A 131 1.08 -19.46 4.07
CA GLN A 131 1.70 -20.39 3.12
C GLN A 131 1.62 -19.95 1.65
N ARG A 132 0.95 -18.82 1.35
CA ARG A 132 0.64 -18.33 -0.02
C ARG A 132 -0.22 -19.29 -0.84
N ASN A 133 -1.08 -20.05 -0.19
CA ASN A 133 -2.06 -20.93 -0.81
C ASN A 133 -3.45 -20.29 -0.78
N TYR A 134 -3.60 -19.21 -1.54
CA TYR A 134 -4.80 -18.36 -1.47
C TYR A 134 -6.02 -19.01 -2.12
N SER A 135 -5.84 -19.85 -3.14
CA SER A 135 -6.94 -20.57 -3.79
C SER A 135 -7.58 -21.57 -2.83
N ASP A 136 -6.77 -22.31 -2.06
CA ASP A 136 -7.31 -23.20 -1.03
C ASP A 136 -7.97 -22.39 0.08
N ALA A 137 -7.38 -21.26 0.51
CA ALA A 137 -8.02 -20.38 1.51
C ALA A 137 -9.41 -19.89 1.04
N ASP A 138 -9.55 -19.50 -0.23
CA ASP A 138 -10.83 -19.11 -0.82
C ASP A 138 -11.81 -20.30 -0.89
N TYR A 139 -11.32 -21.51 -1.16
CA TYR A 139 -12.13 -22.73 -1.10
C TYR A 139 -12.72 -22.95 0.29
N TYR A 140 -11.94 -22.85 1.37
CA TYR A 140 -12.47 -22.99 2.73
C TYR A 140 -13.55 -21.94 3.03
N LEU A 141 -13.32 -20.69 2.62
CA LEU A 141 -14.26 -19.60 2.86
C LEU A 141 -15.57 -19.76 2.06
N ASN A 142 -15.48 -20.19 0.80
CA ASN A 142 -16.64 -20.43 -0.05
C ASN A 142 -17.48 -21.62 0.45
N ASN A 143 -16.86 -22.70 0.95
CA ASN A 143 -17.60 -23.81 1.53
C ASN A 143 -18.27 -23.43 2.86
N TYR A 144 -17.65 -22.58 3.66
CA TYR A 144 -18.34 -22.02 4.83
C TYR A 144 -19.58 -21.20 4.42
N ALA A 145 -19.47 -20.41 3.34
CA ALA A 145 -20.56 -19.60 2.83
C ALA A 145 -21.77 -20.41 2.30
N THR A 146 -21.64 -21.70 2.02
CA THR A 146 -22.77 -22.55 1.59
C THR A 146 -23.63 -23.04 2.75
N VAL A 147 -23.11 -23.04 3.98
CA VAL A 147 -23.78 -23.62 5.16
C VAL A 147 -24.20 -22.59 6.20
N VAL A 148 -23.80 -21.32 6.01
CA VAL A 148 -24.17 -20.18 6.87
C VAL A 148 -25.17 -19.25 6.17
N GLN A 149 -26.08 -18.66 6.94
CA GLN A 149 -26.96 -17.58 6.47
C GLN A 149 -26.62 -16.27 7.17
N PHE A 150 -25.93 -15.37 6.47
CA PHE A 150 -25.62 -14.05 6.98
C PHE A 150 -26.85 -13.13 7.00
N SER A 151 -27.12 -12.51 8.14
CA SER A 151 -28.11 -11.44 8.26
C SER A 151 -27.57 -10.14 7.66
N THR A 152 -28.30 -9.56 6.71
CA THR A 152 -27.93 -8.26 6.12
C THR A 152 -28.42 -7.07 6.96
N GLN A 153 -29.32 -7.32 7.91
CA GLN A 153 -29.95 -6.33 8.79
C GLN A 153 -30.14 -6.94 10.20
N PRO A 154 -29.06 -7.14 10.97
CA PRO A 154 -29.19 -7.53 12.38
C PRO A 154 -30.07 -6.54 13.14
N LYS A 155 -30.85 -7.02 14.13
CA LYS A 155 -31.80 -6.17 14.88
C LYS A 155 -31.24 -5.66 16.20
N SER A 156 -30.08 -6.17 16.64
CA SER A 156 -29.39 -5.74 17.85
C SER A 156 -27.86 -5.79 17.69
N PRO A 157 -27.10 -5.08 18.54
CA PRO A 157 -25.63 -5.18 18.57
C PRO A 157 -25.14 -6.61 18.80
N GLU A 158 -25.80 -7.38 19.66
CA GLU A 158 -25.47 -8.78 19.92
C GLU A 158 -25.67 -9.65 18.67
N GLN A 159 -26.77 -9.47 17.93
CA GLN A 159 -27.00 -10.17 16.66
C GLN A 159 -25.99 -9.76 15.59
N SER A 160 -25.55 -8.49 15.59
CA SER A 160 -24.51 -8.02 14.68
C SER A 160 -23.18 -8.72 14.95
N ARG A 161 -22.79 -8.83 16.23
CA ARG A 161 -21.57 -9.55 16.65
C ARG A 161 -21.63 -11.04 16.30
N GLU A 162 -22.76 -11.69 16.56
CA GLU A 162 -22.96 -13.11 16.26
C GLU A 162 -23.00 -13.40 14.75
N ASN A 163 -23.33 -12.41 13.93
CA ASN A 163 -23.37 -12.57 12.48
C ASN A 163 -21.97 -12.71 11.85
N ARG A 164 -20.93 -12.13 12.48
CA ARG A 164 -19.51 -12.16 12.04
C ARG A 164 -19.31 -11.88 10.55
N TYR A 165 -20.16 -11.02 9.98
CA TYR A 165 -20.24 -10.84 8.54
C TYR A 165 -19.13 -9.91 8.04
N LEU A 166 -18.75 -8.88 8.80
CA LEU A 166 -17.60 -8.06 8.44
C LEU A 166 -16.30 -8.84 8.58
N GLU A 167 -16.18 -9.71 9.60
CA GLU A 167 -15.04 -10.64 9.69
C GLU A 167 -14.95 -11.57 8.46
N TYR A 168 -16.07 -12.18 8.05
CA TYR A 168 -16.12 -12.99 6.83
C TYR A 168 -15.71 -12.19 5.59
N LEU A 169 -16.27 -10.99 5.40
CA LEU A 169 -15.94 -10.13 4.27
C LEU A 169 -14.48 -9.64 4.31
N PHE A 170 -13.92 -9.44 5.50
CA PHE A 170 -12.52 -9.10 5.70
C PHE A 170 -11.59 -10.21 5.23
N LEU A 171 -11.86 -11.47 5.63
CA LEU A 171 -11.08 -12.61 5.15
C LEU A 171 -11.20 -12.75 3.64
N GLN A 172 -12.40 -12.58 3.08
CA GLN A 172 -12.63 -12.61 1.63
C GLN A 172 -11.82 -11.52 0.92
N TYR A 173 -11.87 -10.28 1.42
CA TYR A 173 -11.16 -9.14 0.86
C TYR A 173 -9.64 -9.35 0.92
N SER A 174 -9.15 -9.83 2.06
CA SER A 174 -7.72 -10.10 2.30
C SER A 174 -7.19 -11.19 1.38
N ILE A 175 -7.89 -12.31 1.24
CA ILE A 175 -7.50 -13.37 0.29
C ILE A 175 -7.43 -12.81 -1.12
N ASN A 176 -8.47 -12.08 -1.56
CA ASN A 176 -8.54 -11.53 -2.91
C ASN A 176 -7.43 -10.51 -3.18
N ILE A 177 -7.12 -9.58 -2.25
CA ILE A 177 -6.09 -8.56 -2.52
C ILE A 177 -4.70 -9.18 -2.59
N PHE A 178 -4.40 -10.17 -1.75
CA PHE A 178 -3.14 -10.90 -1.81
C PHE A 178 -3.06 -11.75 -3.09
N GLN A 179 -4.14 -12.48 -3.41
CA GLN A 179 -4.20 -13.40 -4.56
C GLN A 179 -4.36 -12.70 -5.91
N THR A 180 -4.84 -11.46 -6.02
CA THR A 180 -5.02 -10.80 -7.33
C THR A 180 -4.07 -9.63 -7.55
N ILE A 181 -3.59 -9.00 -6.47
CA ILE A 181 -2.80 -7.76 -6.55
C ILE A 181 -1.37 -7.93 -6.05
N TRP A 182 -1.16 -8.45 -4.83
CA TRP A 182 0.15 -8.35 -4.17
C TRP A 182 1.10 -9.53 -4.38
N PHE A 183 0.63 -10.78 -4.26
CA PHE A 183 1.53 -11.94 -4.20
C PHE A 183 1.09 -13.03 -5.18
N GLU A 184 2.05 -13.67 -5.82
CA GLU A 184 1.77 -14.88 -6.60
C GLU A 184 1.49 -16.07 -5.69
N GLU A 185 0.68 -17.00 -6.20
CA GLU A 185 0.35 -18.23 -5.51
C GLU A 185 1.48 -19.26 -5.68
N GLY A 186 1.78 -19.97 -4.59
CA GLY A 186 2.70 -21.09 -4.61
C GLY A 186 4.04 -20.85 -3.90
N LYS A 187 4.95 -21.80 -4.12
CA LYS A 187 6.21 -21.97 -3.36
C LYS A 187 7.43 -21.29 -4.00
N SER A 188 7.24 -20.48 -5.04
CA SER A 188 8.37 -19.82 -5.69
C SER A 188 9.07 -18.87 -4.71
N SER A 189 10.37 -19.09 -4.54
CA SER A 189 11.26 -18.30 -3.68
C SER A 189 11.71 -16.99 -4.33
N ILE A 190 11.07 -16.58 -5.43
CA ILE A 190 11.32 -15.30 -6.10
C ILE A 190 9.95 -14.66 -6.30
N PRO A 191 9.67 -13.46 -5.76
CA PRO A 191 8.45 -12.74 -6.08
C PRO A 191 8.64 -12.25 -7.52
N GLU A 192 8.05 -12.95 -8.49
CA GLU A 192 7.96 -12.41 -9.84
C GLU A 192 6.95 -11.25 -9.83
N ASN A 193 7.19 -10.26 -10.70
CA ASN A 193 6.28 -9.12 -10.83
C ASN A 193 4.96 -9.61 -11.40
N LYS A 194 4.01 -9.83 -10.50
CA LYS A 194 2.67 -10.28 -10.84
C LYS A 194 2.02 -9.34 -11.86
N LEU A 195 1.55 -9.90 -12.96
CA LEU A 195 0.83 -9.14 -13.97
C LEU A 195 -0.58 -8.77 -13.46
N VAL A 196 -0.74 -7.53 -12.99
CA VAL A 196 -2.02 -7.00 -12.53
C VAL A 196 -2.74 -6.31 -13.68
N THR A 197 -3.99 -6.72 -13.94
CA THR A 197 -4.84 -6.11 -14.99
C THR A 197 -6.01 -5.36 -14.36
N SER A 198 -6.73 -4.57 -15.15
CA SER A 198 -7.95 -3.88 -14.68
C SER A 198 -9.02 -4.85 -14.14
N ASN A 199 -9.04 -6.11 -14.62
CA ASN A 199 -9.94 -7.14 -14.14
C ASN A 199 -9.58 -7.67 -12.74
N SER A 200 -8.31 -7.58 -12.33
CA SER A 200 -7.82 -8.04 -11.03
C SER A 200 -8.46 -7.30 -9.85
N PHE A 201 -8.98 -6.09 -10.09
CA PHE A 201 -9.58 -5.23 -9.07
C PHE A 201 -11.09 -5.44 -8.88
N LYS A 202 -11.80 -5.99 -9.87
CA LYS A 202 -13.28 -6.10 -9.87
C LYS A 202 -13.86 -6.88 -8.67
N PRO A 203 -13.27 -8.01 -8.24
CA PRO A 203 -13.76 -8.73 -7.06
C PRO A 203 -13.68 -7.86 -5.79
N LEU A 204 -12.58 -7.13 -5.62
CA LEU A 204 -12.35 -6.24 -4.49
C LEU A 204 -13.35 -5.09 -4.45
N ASP A 205 -13.60 -4.43 -5.58
CA ASP A 205 -14.61 -3.37 -5.67
C ASP A 205 -16.01 -3.88 -5.28
N THR A 206 -16.33 -5.12 -5.65
CA THR A 206 -17.61 -5.75 -5.34
C THR A 206 -17.75 -6.02 -3.83
N ILE A 207 -16.71 -6.58 -3.21
CA ILE A 207 -16.69 -6.84 -1.76
C ILE A 207 -16.74 -5.51 -1.00
N PHE A 208 -15.97 -4.50 -1.41
CA PHE A 208 -15.95 -3.19 -0.77
C PHE A 208 -17.31 -2.49 -0.79
N LYS A 209 -18.04 -2.59 -1.92
CA LYS A 209 -19.42 -2.09 -2.01
C LYS A 209 -20.36 -2.81 -1.04
N LYS A 210 -20.22 -4.14 -0.89
CA LYS A 210 -21.00 -4.92 0.09
C LYS A 210 -20.71 -4.46 1.52
N VAL A 211 -19.44 -4.31 1.87
CA VAL A 211 -18.97 -3.85 3.18
C VAL A 211 -19.52 -2.46 3.49
N SER A 212 -19.35 -1.50 2.57
CA SER A 212 -19.82 -0.13 2.74
C SER A 212 -21.35 -0.05 2.87
N THR A 213 -22.08 -0.85 2.09
CA THR A 213 -23.54 -0.93 2.17
C THR A 213 -24.01 -1.58 3.47
N TYR A 214 -23.30 -2.60 3.95
CA TYR A 214 -23.62 -3.25 5.22
C TYR A 214 -23.40 -2.31 6.39
N TYR A 215 -22.25 -1.63 6.43
CA TYR A 215 -21.96 -0.63 7.47
C TYR A 215 -22.99 0.50 7.45
N SER A 216 -23.29 1.12 6.30
CA SER A 216 -24.23 2.26 6.25
C SER A 216 -25.65 1.89 6.67
N LYS A 217 -26.12 0.67 6.35
CA LYS A 217 -27.45 0.20 6.77
C LYS A 217 -27.54 -0.09 8.27
N ASN A 218 -26.41 -0.41 8.89
CA ASN A 218 -26.33 -0.91 10.26
C ASN A 218 -25.50 0.00 11.16
N GLU A 219 -25.21 1.24 10.74
CA GLU A 219 -24.28 2.17 11.41
C GLU A 219 -24.62 2.35 12.90
N SER A 220 -25.91 2.44 13.22
CA SER A 220 -26.41 2.59 14.60
C SER A 220 -26.12 1.40 15.52
N LEU A 221 -25.81 0.22 14.97
CA LEU A 221 -25.50 -0.99 15.73
C LEU A 221 -24.01 -1.08 16.10
N PHE A 222 -23.16 -0.25 15.50
CA PHE A 222 -21.72 -0.17 15.81
C PHE A 222 -21.42 0.83 16.95
N VAL A 223 -22.46 1.26 17.68
CA VAL A 223 -22.32 2.16 18.83
C VAL A 223 -22.17 1.35 20.11
N GLY A 224 -20.95 1.30 20.65
CA GLY A 224 -20.64 0.71 21.97
C GLY A 224 -19.60 -0.42 21.94
N GLU A 225 -19.07 -0.79 23.11
CA GLU A 225 -17.91 -1.69 23.24
C GLU A 225 -18.14 -3.12 22.72
N LYS A 226 -19.39 -3.56 22.66
CA LYS A 226 -19.74 -4.94 22.29
C LYS A 226 -19.58 -5.28 20.80
N THR A 227 -19.39 -4.28 19.94
CA THR A 227 -19.28 -4.46 18.47
C THR A 227 -17.94 -3.98 17.91
N TYR A 228 -16.94 -3.74 18.78
CA TYR A 228 -15.63 -3.24 18.37
C TYR A 228 -14.93 -4.13 17.34
N ASP A 229 -15.01 -5.45 17.46
CA ASP A 229 -14.31 -6.33 16.52
C ASP A 229 -14.86 -6.20 15.08
N GLU A 230 -16.18 -6.16 14.89
CA GLU A 230 -16.78 -5.96 13.57
C GLU A 230 -16.46 -4.56 13.01
N LEU A 231 -16.44 -3.53 13.86
CA LEU A 231 -16.02 -2.18 13.47
C LEU A 231 -14.54 -2.13 13.07
N HIS A 232 -13.67 -2.86 13.76
CA HIS A 232 -12.26 -3.01 13.39
C HIS A 232 -12.10 -3.71 12.03
N PHE A 233 -12.88 -4.76 11.76
CA PHE A 233 -12.88 -5.42 10.45
C PHE A 233 -13.34 -4.48 9.32
N TYR A 234 -14.32 -3.61 9.60
CA TYR A 234 -14.70 -2.56 8.65
C TYR A 234 -13.55 -1.58 8.37
N TRP A 235 -12.89 -1.07 9.42
CA TRP A 235 -11.79 -0.12 9.27
C TRP A 235 -10.58 -0.73 8.56
N ILE A 236 -10.21 -1.98 8.86
CA ILE A 236 -9.09 -2.61 8.18
C ILE A 236 -9.40 -2.87 6.69
N ILE A 237 -10.65 -3.20 6.33
CA ILE A 237 -11.05 -3.28 4.90
C ILE A 237 -10.93 -1.91 4.23
N LYS A 238 -11.34 -0.83 4.90
CA LYS A 238 -11.15 0.55 4.42
C LYS A 238 -9.67 0.89 4.21
N ILE A 239 -8.81 0.50 5.15
CA ILE A 239 -7.36 0.66 5.02
C ILE A 239 -6.83 -0.12 3.82
N LEU A 240 -7.16 -1.41 3.67
CA LEU A 240 -6.74 -2.20 2.51
C LEU A 240 -7.29 -1.64 1.18
N HIS A 241 -8.44 -0.96 1.21
CA HIS A 241 -8.96 -0.25 0.05
C HIS A 241 -8.12 0.98 -0.32
N LEU A 242 -7.62 1.74 0.65
CA LEU A 242 -6.69 2.84 0.40
C LEU A 242 -5.44 2.34 -0.35
N TYR A 243 -4.88 1.21 0.06
CA TYR A 243 -3.77 0.60 -0.67
C TYR A 243 -4.15 0.30 -2.13
N LEU A 244 -5.37 -0.16 -2.38
CA LEU A 244 -5.88 -0.41 -3.72
C LEU A 244 -5.96 0.87 -4.57
N LEU A 245 -6.50 1.95 -3.99
CA LEU A 245 -6.59 3.25 -4.66
C LEU A 245 -5.20 3.78 -5.02
N PHE A 246 -4.23 3.67 -4.11
CA PHE A 246 -2.83 4.00 -4.37
C PHE A 246 -2.27 3.16 -5.52
N LYS A 247 -2.45 1.83 -5.47
CA LYS A 247 -2.00 0.88 -6.50
C LYS A 247 -2.60 1.15 -7.88
N GLN A 248 -3.83 1.68 -7.92
CA GLN A 248 -4.58 2.07 -9.12
C GLN A 248 -4.24 3.49 -9.63
N PHE A 249 -3.34 4.21 -8.94
CA PHE A 249 -3.03 5.61 -9.26
C PHE A 249 -4.23 6.58 -9.07
N LYS A 250 -5.22 6.20 -8.25
CA LYS A 250 -6.39 7.02 -7.87
C LYS A 250 -6.08 7.87 -6.65
N PHE A 251 -5.12 8.78 -6.82
CA PHE A 251 -4.57 9.55 -5.71
C PHE A 251 -5.56 10.55 -5.10
N ILE A 252 -6.47 11.12 -5.91
CA ILE A 252 -7.49 12.05 -5.40
C ILE A 252 -8.44 11.30 -4.47
N GLU A 253 -8.99 10.18 -4.94
CA GLU A 253 -9.88 9.33 -4.15
C GLU A 253 -9.19 8.77 -2.91
N PHE A 254 -7.92 8.36 -3.03
CA PHE A 254 -7.11 7.97 -1.89
C PHE A 254 -7.04 9.08 -0.84
N PHE A 255 -6.71 10.30 -1.25
CA PHE A 255 -6.52 11.42 -0.35
C PHE A 255 -7.81 11.79 0.38
N ASP A 256 -8.92 11.83 -0.36
CA ASP A 256 -10.24 12.15 0.20
C ASP A 256 -10.71 11.07 1.19
N GLU A 257 -10.57 9.77 0.84
CA GLU A 257 -10.95 8.69 1.75
C GLU A 257 -10.03 8.60 2.98
N PHE A 258 -8.73 8.84 2.83
CA PHE A 258 -7.79 8.88 3.97
C PHE A 258 -8.16 10.01 4.93
N THR A 259 -8.38 11.22 4.40
CA THR A 259 -8.75 12.40 5.18
C THR A 259 -10.07 12.18 5.92
N SER A 260 -11.07 11.65 5.21
CA SER A 260 -12.37 11.33 5.81
C SER A 260 -12.27 10.29 6.94
N LEU A 261 -11.39 9.29 6.80
CA LEU A 261 -11.26 8.19 7.76
C LEU A 261 -10.40 8.55 8.99
N PHE A 262 -9.32 9.31 8.83
CA PHE A 262 -8.34 9.54 9.90
C PHE A 262 -8.34 10.95 10.47
N ILE A 263 -8.73 11.96 9.69
CA ILE A 263 -8.67 13.37 10.09
C ILE A 263 -10.06 13.87 10.48
N GLU A 264 -11.04 13.66 9.61
CA GLU A 264 -12.40 14.19 9.78
C GLU A 264 -13.33 13.25 10.56
N TYR A 265 -12.86 12.04 10.89
CA TYR A 265 -13.70 11.05 11.57
C TYR A 265 -14.00 11.49 13.00
N GLU A 266 -15.20 12.02 13.21
CA GLU A 266 -15.76 12.26 14.53
C GLU A 266 -16.40 10.98 15.08
N SER A 267 -15.90 10.50 16.21
CA SER A 267 -16.47 9.35 16.89
C SER A 267 -17.85 9.68 17.45
N LYS A 268 -18.91 9.27 16.74
CA LYS A 268 -20.30 9.46 17.17
C LYS A 268 -20.66 8.51 18.32
N GLY A 269 -20.23 8.84 19.53
CA GLY A 269 -20.60 8.13 20.76
C GLY A 269 -19.72 6.94 21.14
N THR A 270 -18.59 6.71 20.46
CA THR A 270 -17.51 5.81 20.88
C THR A 270 -16.30 6.64 21.32
N ASN A 271 -15.49 6.16 22.27
CA ASN A 271 -14.19 6.76 22.60
C ASN A 271 -13.06 6.25 21.68
N LEU A 272 -13.43 5.58 20.58
CA LEU A 272 -12.52 4.85 19.70
C LEU A 272 -12.60 5.44 18.30
N THR A 273 -11.46 5.91 17.79
CA THR A 273 -11.30 6.39 16.41
C THR A 273 -10.52 5.40 15.56
N PRO A 274 -10.66 5.43 14.22
CA PRO A 274 -9.81 4.68 13.30
C PRO A 274 -8.33 4.93 13.57
N LEU A 275 -7.96 6.16 13.94
CA LEU A 275 -6.59 6.53 14.27
C LEU A 275 -6.07 5.86 15.54
N GLN A 276 -6.85 5.84 16.62
CA GLN A 276 -6.49 5.14 17.85
C GLN A 276 -6.41 3.62 17.64
N PHE A 277 -7.29 3.07 16.81
CA PHE A 277 -7.23 1.67 16.39
C PHE A 277 -5.93 1.36 15.63
N PHE A 278 -5.57 2.25 14.68
CA PHE A 278 -4.38 2.13 13.84
C PHE A 278 -3.06 2.31 14.61
N ASN A 279 -3.11 2.95 15.78
CA ASN A 279 -1.95 3.16 16.66
C ASN A 279 -1.61 1.96 17.56
N ASN A 280 -2.36 0.86 17.51
CA ASN A 280 -1.96 -0.36 18.20
C ASN A 280 -0.86 -1.10 17.40
N ASP A 281 0.07 -1.77 18.09
CA ASP A 281 1.21 -2.49 17.47
C ASP A 281 0.80 -3.57 16.44
N ASN A 282 -0.45 -4.04 16.49
CA ASN A 282 -1.00 -5.00 15.55
C ASN A 282 -1.00 -4.42 14.12
N GLY A 283 -0.06 -4.87 13.28
CA GLY A 283 0.03 -4.45 11.89
C GLY A 283 0.93 -3.23 11.64
N ALA A 284 1.94 -2.99 12.47
CA ALA A 284 2.88 -1.86 12.36
C ALA A 284 3.41 -1.61 10.92
N ILE A 285 3.72 -2.65 10.14
CA ILE A 285 4.17 -2.50 8.74
C ILE A 285 3.06 -1.93 7.82
N LEU A 286 1.79 -2.27 8.06
CA LEU A 286 0.66 -1.69 7.33
C LEU A 286 0.47 -0.21 7.70
N LYS A 287 0.81 0.17 8.94
CA LYS A 287 0.82 1.56 9.37
C LYS A 287 1.91 2.38 8.66
N SER A 288 3.16 1.93 8.77
CA SER A 288 4.30 2.58 8.13
C SER A 288 4.08 2.77 6.63
N ASN A 289 3.66 1.71 5.93
CA ASN A 289 3.40 1.74 4.50
C ASN A 289 2.27 2.71 4.11
N LEU A 290 1.17 2.78 4.87
CA LEU A 290 0.07 3.69 4.58
C LEU A 290 0.48 5.16 4.78
N LEU A 291 1.26 5.45 5.83
CA LEU A 291 1.79 6.79 6.08
C LEU A 291 2.71 7.23 4.93
N LEU A 292 3.61 6.34 4.48
CA LEU A 292 4.45 6.63 3.30
C LEU A 292 3.62 6.87 2.04
N MET A 293 2.56 6.09 1.79
CA MET A 293 1.64 6.34 0.66
C MET A 293 0.96 7.69 0.77
N PHE A 294 0.48 8.07 1.96
CA PHE A 294 -0.16 9.36 2.18
C PHE A 294 0.82 10.53 1.99
N ALA A 295 2.06 10.39 2.46
CA ALA A 295 3.14 11.34 2.21
C ALA A 295 3.38 11.52 0.70
N ILE A 296 3.50 10.41 -0.04
CA ILE A 296 3.69 10.44 -1.50
C ILE A 296 2.48 11.09 -2.17
N VAL A 297 1.25 10.66 -1.89
CA VAL A 297 0.04 11.25 -2.48
C VAL A 297 -0.05 12.75 -2.18
N SER A 298 0.34 13.18 -0.99
CA SER A 298 0.41 14.59 -0.62
C SER A 298 1.39 15.36 -1.51
N ILE A 299 2.58 14.81 -1.80
CA ILE A 299 3.52 15.38 -2.77
C ILE A 299 2.86 15.57 -4.14
N PHE A 300 2.00 14.66 -4.57
CA PHE A 300 1.34 14.75 -5.88
C PHE A 300 0.24 15.82 -5.90
N LEU A 301 -0.59 15.88 -4.85
CA LEU A 301 -1.83 16.67 -4.88
C LEU A 301 -1.73 18.04 -4.20
N LYS A 302 -0.88 18.19 -3.19
CA LYS A 302 -0.82 19.40 -2.37
C LYS A 302 0.30 20.34 -2.79
N PRO A 303 0.13 21.67 -2.66
CA PRO A 303 1.24 22.61 -2.81
C PRO A 303 2.37 22.30 -1.81
N ASN A 304 3.62 22.45 -2.23
CA ASN A 304 4.78 22.05 -1.40
C ASN A 304 4.76 22.71 -0.01
N CYS A 305 4.35 23.97 0.11
CA CYS A 305 4.27 24.70 1.39
C CYS A 305 3.30 24.09 2.42
N SER A 306 2.38 23.21 2.00
CA SER A 306 1.43 22.53 2.90
C SER A 306 1.86 21.12 3.32
N LEU A 307 3.01 20.63 2.82
CA LEU A 307 3.50 19.28 3.10
C LEU A 307 4.07 19.08 4.51
N SER A 308 4.27 20.16 5.26
CA SER A 308 4.68 20.07 6.67
C SER A 308 3.54 19.66 7.61
N PHE A 309 2.28 19.67 7.13
CA PHE A 309 1.09 19.31 7.90
C PHE A 309 0.92 20.10 9.21
N MET A 310 1.41 21.34 9.27
CA MET A 310 1.43 22.20 10.48
C MET A 310 0.06 22.45 11.16
N ASN A 311 -1.05 22.09 10.51
CA ASN A 311 -2.41 22.22 11.06
C ASN A 311 -3.01 20.88 11.50
N GLU A 312 -2.23 19.80 11.45
CA GLU A 312 -2.67 18.40 11.59
C GLU A 312 -1.78 17.70 12.64
N ASP A 313 -1.82 18.16 13.89
CA ASP A 313 -0.95 17.68 14.98
C ASP A 313 -0.98 16.14 15.11
N ALA A 314 -2.16 15.55 14.99
CA ALA A 314 -2.34 14.10 15.06
C ALA A 314 -1.55 13.35 13.97
N LEU A 315 -1.41 13.90 12.76
CA LEU A 315 -0.58 13.29 11.71
C LEU A 315 0.90 13.49 11.99
N ILE A 316 1.30 14.66 12.50
CA ILE A 316 2.69 14.94 12.87
C ILE A 316 3.15 13.96 13.95
N ASP A 317 2.32 13.70 14.95
CA ASP A 317 2.62 12.76 16.02
C ASP A 317 2.84 11.33 15.48
N LEU A 318 2.08 10.89 14.48
CA LEU A 318 2.27 9.57 13.84
C LEU A 318 3.62 9.45 13.13
N TYR A 319 4.03 10.49 12.40
CA TYR A 319 5.32 10.48 11.71
C TYR A 319 6.50 10.55 12.69
N ASN A 320 6.30 11.12 13.89
CA ASN A 320 7.35 11.33 14.88
C ASN A 320 7.34 10.33 16.04
N GLU A 321 6.53 9.28 15.96
CA GLU A 321 6.44 8.25 17.01
C GLU A 321 7.75 7.45 17.17
N ASN A 322 8.45 7.17 16.06
CA ASN A 322 9.70 6.40 16.07
C ASN A 322 10.74 7.01 15.13
N GLU A 323 11.81 7.57 15.70
CA GLU A 323 12.89 8.22 14.94
C GLU A 323 13.66 7.27 14.01
N SER A 324 13.65 5.95 14.27
CA SER A 324 14.32 4.97 13.40
C SER A 324 13.45 4.53 12.22
N SER A 325 12.17 4.92 12.19
CA SER A 325 11.23 4.46 11.18
C SER A 325 11.47 5.14 9.83
N LEU A 326 11.02 4.45 8.77
CA LEU A 326 11.17 4.95 7.42
C LEU A 326 10.26 6.16 7.17
N GLU A 327 9.04 6.13 7.70
CA GLU A 327 8.09 7.24 7.61
C GLU A 327 8.58 8.51 8.33
N PHE A 328 9.25 8.37 9.48
CA PHE A 328 9.92 9.49 10.15
C PHE A 328 10.99 10.11 9.24
N THR A 329 11.84 9.25 8.68
CA THR A 329 12.93 9.69 7.79
C THR A 329 12.37 10.36 6.54
N PHE A 330 11.33 9.79 5.93
CA PHE A 330 10.67 10.36 4.76
C PHE A 330 10.03 11.72 5.06
N TYR A 331 9.31 11.85 6.17
CA TYR A 331 8.70 13.11 6.60
C TYR A 331 9.77 14.20 6.81
N ASN A 332 10.83 13.89 7.56
CA ASN A 332 11.85 14.86 7.94
C ASN A 332 12.86 15.21 6.84
N LYS A 333 13.20 14.26 5.95
CA LYS A 333 14.18 14.50 4.86
C LYS A 333 13.56 14.80 3.49
N VAL A 334 12.26 14.57 3.31
CA VAL A 334 11.58 14.84 2.03
C VAL A 334 10.46 15.87 2.21
N LEU A 335 9.45 15.60 3.04
CA LEU A 335 8.28 16.48 3.14
C LEU A 335 8.59 17.86 3.75
N ILE A 336 9.29 17.89 4.88
CA ILE A 336 9.68 19.15 5.53
C ILE A 336 10.59 19.98 4.61
N PRO A 337 11.69 19.43 4.02
CA PRO A 337 12.54 20.16 3.09
C PRO A 337 11.77 20.68 1.87
N LEU A 338 10.89 19.86 1.26
CA LEU A 338 10.00 20.32 0.19
C LEU A 338 9.14 21.51 0.62
N SER A 339 8.59 21.49 1.84
CA SER A 339 7.77 22.60 2.37
C SER A 339 8.56 23.88 2.57
N LYS A 340 9.83 23.77 2.95
CA LYS A 340 10.77 24.88 3.13
C LYS A 340 11.48 25.29 1.84
N ARG A 341 11.24 24.56 0.74
CA ARG A 341 11.92 24.71 -0.56
C ARG A 341 13.43 24.45 -0.50
N ASP A 342 13.88 23.62 0.44
CA ASP A 342 15.23 23.10 0.44
C ASP A 342 15.31 21.92 -0.54
N LEU A 343 15.48 22.23 -1.82
CA LEU A 343 15.50 21.22 -2.87
C LEU A 343 16.83 20.47 -2.92
N VAL A 344 17.92 21.03 -2.37
CA VAL A 344 19.22 20.36 -2.33
C VAL A 344 19.13 19.12 -1.45
N GLU A 345 18.63 19.26 -0.22
CA GLU A 345 18.45 18.13 0.70
C GLU A 345 17.51 17.05 0.12
N VAL A 346 16.46 17.48 -0.59
CA VAL A 346 15.52 16.57 -1.27
C VAL A 346 16.22 15.78 -2.39
N GLN A 347 17.01 16.44 -3.24
CA GLN A 347 17.74 15.74 -4.30
C GLN A 347 18.85 14.84 -3.75
N GLU A 348 19.55 15.25 -2.69
CA GLU A 348 20.53 14.40 -2.00
C GLU A 348 19.87 13.13 -1.46
N THR A 349 18.74 13.27 -0.77
CA THR A 349 17.99 12.14 -0.21
C THR A 349 17.40 11.25 -1.30
N LEU A 350 16.78 11.85 -2.32
CA LEU A 350 16.09 11.07 -3.35
C LEU A 350 17.04 10.51 -4.40
N HIS A 351 18.17 11.13 -4.77
CA HIS A 351 19.09 10.57 -5.77
C HIS A 351 20.32 9.88 -5.19
N SER A 352 20.89 10.43 -4.12
CA SER A 352 22.24 10.04 -3.67
C SER A 352 22.23 9.11 -2.46
N ASP A 353 21.21 9.19 -1.60
CA ASP A 353 21.05 8.32 -0.43
C ASP A 353 20.52 6.93 -0.83
N SER A 354 21.41 6.09 -1.37
CA SER A 354 21.08 4.72 -1.78
C SER A 354 20.55 3.85 -0.63
N VAL A 355 20.95 4.11 0.62
CA VAL A 355 20.49 3.39 1.80
C VAL A 355 19.03 3.72 2.09
N PHE A 356 18.66 5.00 2.01
CA PHE A 356 17.26 5.43 2.11
C PHE A 356 16.40 4.83 0.99
N LEU A 357 16.90 4.84 -0.25
CA LEU A 357 16.19 4.30 -1.40
C LEU A 357 15.97 2.79 -1.29
N ASP A 358 16.98 2.03 -0.84
CA ASP A 358 16.87 0.59 -0.59
C ASP A 358 15.77 0.29 0.44
N ARG A 359 15.65 1.10 1.51
CA ARG A 359 14.54 0.99 2.48
C ARG A 359 13.20 1.35 1.84
N LEU A 360 13.11 2.49 1.14
CA LEU A 360 11.86 2.94 0.51
C LEU A 360 11.30 1.90 -0.45
N VAL A 361 12.15 1.35 -1.31
CA VAL A 361 11.78 0.27 -2.24
C VAL A 361 11.48 -1.01 -1.47
N GLY A 362 12.31 -1.40 -0.50
CA GLY A 362 12.11 -2.62 0.29
C GLY A 362 10.75 -2.70 0.99
N TYR A 363 10.28 -1.59 1.56
CA TYR A 363 8.99 -1.54 2.25
C TYR A 363 7.79 -1.32 1.31
N LEU A 364 7.96 -0.50 0.27
CA LEU A 364 6.83 0.03 -0.50
C LEU A 364 6.66 -0.54 -1.91
N ASP A 365 7.65 -1.23 -2.46
CA ASP A 365 7.66 -1.69 -3.87
C ASP A 365 6.42 -2.52 -4.24
N ILE A 366 6.01 -3.45 -3.36
CA ILE A 366 4.83 -4.27 -3.57
C ILE A 366 3.53 -3.45 -3.69
N ASN A 367 3.53 -2.24 -3.17
CA ASN A 367 2.41 -1.32 -3.20
C ASN A 367 2.50 -0.25 -4.30
N PHE A 368 3.65 -0.12 -4.99
CA PHE A 368 3.80 0.88 -6.05
C PHE A 368 2.79 0.70 -7.19
N PRO A 369 2.27 1.79 -7.78
CA PRO A 369 1.21 1.71 -8.78
C PRO A 369 1.59 0.84 -9.99
N VAL A 370 0.60 0.13 -10.56
CA VAL A 370 0.81 -0.83 -11.67
C VAL A 370 1.06 -0.11 -13.01
N SER A 371 0.61 1.14 -13.14
CA SER A 371 0.55 1.87 -14.42
C SER A 371 1.75 2.80 -14.69
N VAL A 372 2.88 2.60 -14.03
CA VAL A 372 4.06 3.46 -14.22
C VAL A 372 4.88 2.94 -15.40
N THR A 373 4.40 3.20 -16.61
CA THR A 373 5.09 2.81 -17.87
C THR A 373 6.16 3.81 -18.31
N PHE A 374 6.33 4.92 -17.59
CA PHE A 374 7.11 6.08 -18.03
C PHE A 374 8.48 6.25 -17.35
N SER A 375 8.84 5.38 -16.40
CA SER A 375 10.10 5.47 -15.67
C SER A 375 10.59 4.09 -15.22
N ASP A 376 11.90 3.87 -15.22
CA ASP A 376 12.54 2.62 -14.77
C ASP A 376 12.14 2.22 -13.33
N SER A 377 11.66 3.16 -12.50
CA SER A 377 11.02 2.90 -11.19
C SER A 377 10.00 3.98 -10.80
N PHE A 378 9.01 3.66 -9.96
CA PHE A 378 8.04 4.64 -9.44
C PHE A 378 8.70 5.80 -8.67
N VAL A 379 9.85 5.55 -8.04
CA VAL A 379 10.62 6.59 -7.34
C VAL A 379 11.14 7.64 -8.33
N GLU A 380 11.63 7.25 -9.50
CA GLU A 380 12.04 8.18 -10.56
C GLU A 380 10.87 9.03 -11.06
N TYR A 381 9.69 8.42 -11.17
CA TYR A 381 8.46 9.15 -11.53
C TYR A 381 8.09 10.18 -10.46
N MET A 382 8.14 9.82 -9.18
CA MET A 382 7.92 10.76 -8.07
C MET A 382 8.91 11.94 -8.12
N ARG A 383 10.20 11.69 -8.37
CA ARG A 383 11.22 12.74 -8.53
C ARG A 383 10.87 13.67 -9.68
N THR A 384 10.48 13.11 -10.82
CA THR A 384 10.08 13.89 -12.00
C THR A 384 8.91 14.82 -11.70
N ILE A 385 7.91 14.34 -10.94
CA ILE A 385 6.77 15.17 -10.51
C ILE A 385 7.18 16.28 -9.55
N ILE A 386 8.09 16.01 -8.61
CA ILE A 386 8.68 17.02 -7.73
C ILE A 386 9.36 18.12 -8.56
N ASP A 387 10.19 17.74 -9.53
CA ASP A 387 10.88 18.68 -10.41
C ASP A 387 9.90 19.51 -11.23
N PHE A 388 8.86 18.88 -11.78
CA PHE A 388 7.83 19.55 -12.56
C PHE A 388 7.07 20.59 -11.73
N LYS A 389 6.65 20.23 -10.51
CA LYS A 389 5.97 21.17 -9.61
C LYS A 389 6.85 22.37 -9.26
N ASN A 390 8.12 22.12 -8.91
CA ASN A 390 9.05 23.19 -8.57
C ASN A 390 9.41 24.05 -9.79
N PHE A 391 9.56 23.46 -10.96
CA PHE A 391 9.76 24.18 -12.22
C PHE A 391 8.59 25.13 -12.51
N LEU A 392 7.35 24.66 -12.38
CA LEU A 392 6.16 25.50 -12.56
C LEU A 392 6.14 26.66 -11.56
N VAL A 393 6.55 26.44 -10.30
CA VAL A 393 6.68 27.51 -9.31
C VAL A 393 7.75 28.52 -9.71
N ILE A 394 8.93 28.08 -10.17
CA ILE A 394 9.99 28.97 -10.66
C ILE A 394 9.46 29.82 -11.82
N MET A 395 8.87 29.18 -12.84
CA MET A 395 8.31 29.89 -14.00
C MET A 395 7.11 30.78 -13.64
N SER A 396 6.40 30.50 -12.54
CA SER A 396 5.32 31.37 -12.06
C SER A 396 5.82 32.74 -11.57
N VAL A 397 7.10 32.84 -11.20
CA VAL A 397 7.72 34.08 -10.68
C VAL A 397 8.82 34.64 -11.59
N THR A 398 9.34 33.86 -12.55
CA THR A 398 10.38 34.30 -13.49
C THR A 398 9.85 34.45 -14.91
N LYS A 399 10.16 35.59 -15.57
CA LYS A 399 9.82 35.82 -16.98
C LYS A 399 10.74 35.05 -17.94
N GLN A 400 12.01 34.96 -17.61
CA GLN A 400 13.01 34.26 -18.40
C GLN A 400 14.09 33.73 -17.47
N ILE A 401 14.54 32.51 -17.69
CA ILE A 401 15.56 31.88 -16.87
C ILE A 401 16.42 30.91 -17.71
N PRO A 402 17.75 30.93 -17.55
CA PRO A 402 18.62 29.96 -18.21
C PRO A 402 18.37 28.53 -17.74
N ARG A 403 18.50 27.57 -18.66
CA ARG A 403 18.38 26.14 -18.40
C ARG A 403 19.23 25.69 -17.20
N THR A 404 20.51 26.03 -17.20
CA THR A 404 21.45 25.67 -16.12
C THR A 404 21.02 26.24 -14.77
N ARG A 405 20.49 27.47 -14.74
CA ARG A 405 20.02 28.11 -13.52
C ARG A 405 18.74 27.46 -12.99
N VAL A 406 17.84 26.98 -13.85
CA VAL A 406 16.68 26.18 -13.43
C VAL A 406 17.13 24.91 -12.72
N ILE A 407 18.06 24.17 -13.32
CA ILE A 407 18.57 22.92 -12.76
C ILE A 407 19.25 23.15 -11.40
N GLU A 408 20.05 24.21 -11.28
CA GLU A 408 20.64 24.62 -10.00
C GLU A 408 19.57 24.96 -8.95
N LEU A 409 18.52 25.70 -9.34
CA LEU A 409 17.41 26.02 -8.43
C LEU A 409 16.57 24.80 -8.04
N LEU A 410 16.56 23.74 -8.85
CA LEU A 410 15.95 22.45 -8.52
C LEU A 410 16.80 21.60 -7.56
N GLY A 411 17.97 22.10 -7.15
CA GLY A 411 18.84 21.46 -6.16
C GLY A 411 19.85 20.45 -6.72
N TYR A 412 20.02 20.39 -8.04
CA TYR A 412 20.95 19.46 -8.68
C TYR A 412 22.38 19.98 -8.73
N ASP A 413 23.35 19.08 -8.54
CA ASP A 413 24.76 19.37 -8.77
C ASP A 413 25.06 19.51 -10.28
N LEU A 414 25.62 20.66 -10.65
CA LEU A 414 25.99 21.00 -12.03
C LEU A 414 27.22 20.23 -12.53
N SER A 415 27.90 19.45 -11.67
CA SER A 415 29.02 18.59 -12.07
C SER A 415 28.58 17.36 -12.89
N ASN A 416 27.35 16.88 -12.72
CA ASN A 416 26.83 15.68 -13.37
C ASN A 416 26.08 16.00 -14.67
N ILE A 417 26.83 16.09 -15.77
CA ILE A 417 26.31 16.49 -17.09
C ILE A 417 25.21 15.55 -17.60
N GLU A 418 25.30 14.24 -17.34
CA GLU A 418 24.31 13.26 -17.79
C GLU A 418 22.95 13.48 -17.10
N LEU A 419 22.97 13.66 -15.79
CA LEU A 419 21.77 13.94 -15.00
C LEU A 419 21.12 15.27 -15.39
N ILE A 420 21.93 16.32 -15.59
CA ILE A 420 21.47 17.63 -16.05
C ILE A 420 20.73 17.50 -17.38
N ASN A 421 21.30 16.76 -18.33
CA ASN A 421 20.67 16.54 -19.64
C ASN A 421 19.36 15.76 -19.51
N LYS A 422 19.32 14.71 -18.67
CA LYS A 422 18.10 13.93 -18.41
C LYS A 422 16.98 14.82 -17.84
N VAL A 423 17.26 15.54 -16.75
CA VAL A 423 16.28 16.42 -16.11
C VAL A 423 15.84 17.53 -17.06
N SER A 424 16.78 18.18 -17.76
CA SER A 424 16.44 19.22 -18.71
C SER A 424 15.58 18.71 -19.86
N ASN A 425 15.84 17.52 -20.38
CA ASN A 425 15.02 16.94 -21.46
C ASN A 425 13.60 16.67 -20.95
N ASN A 426 13.45 16.15 -19.71
CA ASN A 426 12.14 15.97 -19.09
C ASN A 426 11.38 17.30 -18.96
N LEU A 427 12.05 18.38 -18.56
CA LEU A 427 11.44 19.72 -18.49
C LEU A 427 11.06 20.27 -19.86
N ILE A 428 11.87 20.04 -20.90
CA ILE A 428 11.54 20.45 -22.28
C ILE A 428 10.32 19.68 -22.78
N VAL A 429 10.24 18.37 -22.52
CA VAL A 429 9.06 17.55 -22.84
C VAL A 429 7.85 18.09 -22.10
N LEU A 430 7.96 18.39 -20.81
CA LEU A 430 6.88 19.01 -20.04
C LEU A 430 6.38 20.30 -20.70
N VAL A 431 7.30 21.22 -21.06
CA VAL A 431 6.94 22.48 -21.73
C VAL A 431 6.25 22.22 -23.08
N SER A 432 6.71 21.22 -23.84
CA SER A 432 6.10 20.86 -25.13
C SER A 432 4.66 20.34 -24.98
N VAL A 433 4.39 19.57 -23.91
CA VAL A 433 3.06 19.05 -23.57
C VAL A 433 2.18 20.18 -23.00
N LEU A 434 2.76 21.02 -22.14
CA LEU A 434 2.10 22.16 -21.51
C LEU A 434 2.06 23.40 -22.41
N GLY A 435 2.18 23.27 -23.74
CA GLY A 435 2.34 24.39 -24.70
C GLY A 435 1.27 25.49 -24.64
N LYS A 436 0.19 25.30 -23.87
CA LYS A 436 -0.86 26.29 -23.58
C LYS A 436 -0.62 27.15 -22.32
N THR A 437 0.27 26.76 -21.41
CA THR A 437 0.58 27.45 -20.14
C THR A 437 1.38 28.75 -20.30
N GLY A 438 1.71 29.14 -21.53
CA GLY A 438 2.50 30.33 -21.83
C GLY A 438 3.98 30.17 -21.48
N ILE A 439 4.49 28.96 -21.26
CA ILE A 439 5.92 28.69 -21.09
C ILE A 439 6.48 28.13 -22.40
N GLN A 440 7.63 28.61 -22.84
CA GLN A 440 8.33 28.19 -24.04
C GLN A 440 9.80 27.92 -23.74
N TYR A 441 10.44 27.08 -24.56
CA TYR A 441 11.86 26.82 -24.51
C TYR A 441 12.54 27.30 -25.80
N LEU A 442 13.49 28.22 -25.67
CA LEU A 442 14.24 28.79 -26.79
C LEU A 442 15.59 28.09 -26.94
N ALA A 443 15.62 27.04 -27.76
CA ALA A 443 16.80 26.17 -27.93
C ALA A 443 18.07 26.91 -28.38
N SER A 444 17.94 27.99 -29.16
CA SER A 444 19.10 28.78 -29.64
C SER A 444 19.85 29.54 -28.54
N SER A 445 19.21 29.75 -27.39
CA SER A 445 19.79 30.47 -26.25
C SER A 445 19.74 29.66 -24.95
N GLU A 446 19.19 28.45 -24.99
CA GLU A 446 18.94 27.58 -23.82
C GLU A 446 18.15 28.27 -22.70
N LEU A 447 17.10 29.01 -23.07
CA LEU A 447 16.29 29.79 -22.12
C LEU A 447 14.87 29.26 -22.03
N PHE A 448 14.35 29.16 -20.81
CA PHE A 448 12.91 29.06 -20.58
C PHE A 448 12.32 30.46 -20.51
N ILE A 449 11.22 30.70 -21.22
CA ILE A 449 10.56 32.00 -21.34
C ILE A 449 9.08 31.83 -21.00
N ARG A 450 8.54 32.74 -20.19
CA ARG A 450 7.10 32.84 -19.95
C ARG A 450 6.52 34.01 -20.74
N GLU A 451 5.62 33.71 -21.67
CA GLU A 451 4.75 34.66 -22.32
C GLU A 451 3.71 35.20 -21.33
N ASN A 452 3.59 36.52 -21.26
CA ASN A 452 2.51 37.18 -20.54
C ASN A 452 1.20 36.99 -21.34
N LYS A 453 0.53 35.85 -21.21
CA LYS A 453 -0.90 35.78 -21.49
C LYS A 453 -1.64 36.11 -20.19
N ASN A 454 -2.49 37.13 -20.23
CA ASN A 454 -3.45 37.44 -19.18
C ASN A 454 -4.53 36.34 -19.16
N ASN A 455 -4.17 35.12 -18.76
CA ASN A 455 -5.13 34.03 -18.67
C ASN A 455 -5.94 34.21 -17.38
N SER A 456 -7.26 34.21 -17.50
CA SER A 456 -8.14 34.24 -16.34
C SER A 456 -8.05 32.91 -15.60
N ALA A 457 -8.38 32.88 -14.31
CA ALA A 457 -8.37 31.63 -13.51
C ALA A 457 -9.29 30.54 -14.10
N ILE A 458 -10.30 30.94 -14.88
CA ILE A 458 -11.25 30.06 -15.57
C ILE A 458 -10.56 29.37 -16.76
N ASP A 459 -9.71 30.08 -17.50
CA ASP A 459 -8.97 29.51 -18.64
C ASP A 459 -7.94 28.47 -18.18
N LEU A 460 -7.27 28.70 -17.04
CA LEU A 460 -6.32 27.74 -16.47
C LEU A 460 -6.98 26.45 -15.96
N GLN A 461 -8.22 26.56 -15.47
CA GLN A 461 -8.98 25.41 -14.95
C GLN A 461 -9.55 24.57 -16.10
N GLN A 462 -9.99 25.24 -17.17
CA GLN A 462 -10.41 24.60 -18.41
C GLN A 462 -9.23 24.00 -19.18
N ASP A 463 -8.07 24.66 -19.19
CA ASP A 463 -6.82 24.11 -19.74
C ASP A 463 -6.32 22.90 -18.93
N LEU A 464 -6.55 22.84 -17.62
CA LEU A 464 -6.24 21.67 -16.78
C LEU A 464 -7.18 20.48 -17.05
N GLU A 465 -8.47 20.74 -17.26
CA GLU A 465 -9.43 19.71 -17.67
C GLU A 465 -9.15 19.20 -19.09
N ASP A 466 -8.81 20.12 -20.01
CA ASP A 466 -8.39 19.79 -21.37
C ASP A 466 -7.05 19.04 -21.38
N LEU A 467 -6.09 19.40 -20.53
CA LEU A 467 -4.83 18.66 -20.37
C LEU A 467 -5.07 17.26 -19.79
N ASN A 468 -6.00 17.11 -18.84
CA ASN A 468 -6.37 15.81 -18.29
C ASN A 468 -7.06 14.92 -19.36
N ASN A 469 -7.83 15.54 -20.26
CA ASN A 469 -8.43 14.87 -21.41
C ASN A 469 -7.41 14.58 -22.53
N ASP A 470 -6.45 15.48 -22.79
CA ASP A 470 -5.38 15.34 -23.77
C ASP A 470 -4.33 14.33 -23.31
N VAL A 471 -4.02 14.22 -22.01
CA VAL A 471 -3.18 13.16 -21.45
C VAL A 471 -3.86 11.80 -21.63
N LYS A 472 -5.18 11.72 -21.42
CA LYS A 472 -5.97 10.51 -21.73
C LYS A 472 -5.98 10.21 -23.24
N GLY A 473 -6.04 11.23 -24.10
CA GLY A 473 -5.96 11.12 -25.56
C GLY A 473 -4.56 10.72 -26.06
N MET A 474 -3.50 11.25 -25.46
CA MET A 474 -2.10 10.94 -25.75
C MET A 474 -1.74 9.54 -25.26
N THR A 475 -2.29 9.04 -24.16
CA THR A 475 -2.16 7.62 -23.80
C THR A 475 -2.78 6.72 -24.87
N LEU A 476 -3.91 7.09 -25.47
CA LEU A 476 -4.52 6.32 -26.56
C LEU A 476 -3.73 6.42 -27.86
N SER A 477 -3.21 7.61 -28.18
CA SER A 477 -2.42 7.86 -29.40
C SER A 477 -1.02 7.25 -29.32
N SER A 478 -0.36 7.26 -28.15
CA SER A 478 0.96 6.62 -27.97
C SER A 478 0.85 5.10 -27.87
N ILE A 479 -0.25 4.56 -27.32
CA ILE A 479 -0.58 3.14 -27.41
C ILE A 479 -0.85 2.76 -28.88
N MET A 480 -1.62 3.54 -29.64
CA MET A 480 -1.81 3.29 -31.07
C MET A 480 -0.52 3.44 -31.88
N THR A 481 0.35 4.40 -31.54
CA THR A 481 1.64 4.61 -32.23
C THR A 481 2.63 3.50 -31.89
N SER A 482 2.64 3.01 -30.64
CA SER A 482 3.48 1.87 -30.24
C SER A 482 2.98 0.56 -30.84
N ILE A 483 1.65 0.34 -30.89
CA ILE A 483 1.05 -0.80 -31.60
C ILE A 483 1.33 -0.71 -33.11
N LEU A 484 1.31 0.49 -33.71
CA LEU A 484 1.66 0.68 -35.12
C LEU A 484 3.16 0.45 -35.37
N ILE A 485 4.05 0.88 -34.47
CA ILE A 485 5.48 0.64 -34.57
C ILE A 485 5.78 -0.86 -34.43
N GLU A 486 5.16 -1.57 -33.48
CA GLU A 486 5.29 -3.03 -33.37
C GLU A 486 4.76 -3.78 -34.59
N LYS A 487 3.70 -3.29 -35.25
CA LYS A 487 3.13 -3.94 -36.44
C LYS A 487 3.89 -3.66 -37.74
N PHE A 488 4.77 -2.66 -37.74
CA PHE A 488 5.58 -2.26 -38.91
C PHE A 488 7.06 -2.62 -38.77
N TYR A 489 7.56 -2.92 -37.56
CA TYR A 489 8.95 -3.28 -37.29
C TYR A 489 9.15 -4.68 -36.68
N ASN A 490 8.08 -5.46 -36.53
CA ASN A 490 8.09 -6.94 -36.56
C ASN A 490 7.20 -7.43 -37.71
#